data_AF-A0A5P8KG95-F1
#
_entry.id   AF-A0A5P8KG95-F1
#
_cell.length_a   1.000
_cell.length_b   1.000
_cell.length_c   1.000
_cell.angle_alpha   90.00
_cell.angle_beta   90.00
_cell.angle_gamma   90.00
#
_symmetry.space_group_name_H-M   'P 1'
#
loop_
_entity.id
_entity.type
_entity.pdbx_description
1 polymer ?
#
loop_
_entity_poly.entity_id
_entity_poly.type
_entity_poly.pdbx_seq_one_letter_code
_entity_poly.pdbx_strand_id
1 'polypeptide(L)' 'MSSRPAAGSATAGQRVGQWVDDSATGTWKVVEAGNGHVKLQSAKNKDLYPTGASTDAPLTLRPATSDGSQDWKLVP' A
#
# COMPACT_ATOMS: atom_id res chain seq x y z
N MET A 1 9.39 -28.72 -3.27
CA MET A 1 9.59 -27.29 -2.95
C MET A 1 8.35 -26.83 -2.21
N SER A 2 8.44 -26.62 -0.90
CA SER A 2 7.28 -26.26 -0.05
C SER A 2 7.11 -24.75 -0.03
N SER A 3 6.00 -24.24 -0.55
CA SER A 3 5.59 -22.84 -0.44
C SER A 3 5.10 -22.56 0.97
N ARG A 4 5.79 -21.65 1.67
CA ARG A 4 5.46 -21.23 3.04
C ARG A 4 4.30 -20.21 3.00
N PRO A 5 3.22 -20.41 3.78
CA PRO A 5 2.04 -19.55 3.74
C PRO A 5 2.35 -18.13 4.26
N ALA A 6 1.86 -17.12 3.55
CA ALA A 6 2.13 -15.70 3.81
C ALA A 6 1.28 -15.13 4.96
N ALA A 7 1.73 -15.32 6.19
CA ALA A 7 1.23 -14.58 7.35
C ALA A 7 2.21 -13.45 7.75
N GLY A 8 2.49 -12.51 6.84
CA GLY A 8 3.37 -11.36 7.11
C GLY A 8 2.58 -10.08 7.34
N SER A 9 2.70 -9.48 8.53
CA SER A 9 2.07 -8.19 8.88
C SER A 9 2.73 -7.02 8.14
N ALA A 10 1.95 -5.98 7.84
CA ALA A 10 2.45 -4.74 7.26
C ALA A 10 3.24 -3.94 8.31
N THR A 11 4.52 -3.66 8.02
CA THR A 11 5.44 -2.91 8.89
C THR A 11 5.94 -1.66 8.17
N ALA A 12 6.12 -0.57 8.92
CA ALA A 12 6.65 0.68 8.37
C ALA A 12 8.06 0.49 7.75
N GLY A 13 8.32 1.21 6.66
CA GLY A 13 9.59 1.14 5.92
C GLY A 13 9.73 -0.05 4.95
N GLN A 14 8.79 -1.00 4.95
CA GLN A 14 8.79 -2.09 3.98
C GLN A 14 8.47 -1.57 2.56
N ARG A 15 9.15 -2.14 1.56
CA ARG A 15 8.92 -1.82 0.14
C ARG A 15 7.70 -2.56 -0.40
N VAL A 16 6.79 -1.84 -1.06
CA VAL A 16 5.66 -2.43 -1.80
C VAL A 16 6.19 -2.85 -3.17
N GLY A 17 6.13 -4.15 -3.49
CA GLY A 17 6.66 -4.71 -4.74
C GLY A 17 7.56 -5.93 -4.59
N GLN A 18 7.93 -6.33 -3.37
CA GLN A 18 8.66 -7.59 -3.14
C GLN A 18 7.73 -8.82 -3.05
N TRP A 19 6.41 -8.61 -3.15
CA TRP A 19 5.39 -9.64 -2.99
C TRP A 19 4.20 -9.35 -3.91
N VAL A 20 3.84 -10.30 -4.78
CA VAL A 20 2.51 -10.37 -5.38
C VAL A 20 1.67 -11.16 -4.38
N ASP A 21 0.72 -10.51 -3.71
CA ASP A 21 -0.22 -11.18 -2.81
C ASP A 21 -1.48 -11.52 -3.61
N ASP A 22 -1.67 -12.80 -3.89
CA ASP A 22 -2.81 -13.38 -4.62
C ASP A 22 -3.92 -13.87 -3.67
N SER A 23 -3.89 -13.45 -2.40
CA SER A 23 -4.88 -13.91 -1.43
C SER A 23 -6.29 -13.43 -1.78
N ALA A 24 -7.26 -14.34 -1.63
CA ALA A 24 -8.66 -14.11 -1.97
C ALA A 24 -9.31 -12.93 -1.21
N THR A 25 -8.76 -12.58 -0.05
CA THR A 25 -9.08 -11.36 0.69
C THR A 25 -8.09 -10.28 0.32
N GLY A 26 -8.49 -9.35 -0.55
CA GLY A 26 -7.66 -8.23 -0.99
C GLY A 26 -6.91 -7.56 0.17
N THR A 27 -5.64 -7.25 -0.06
CA THR A 27 -4.71 -6.77 0.97
C THR A 27 -4.75 -5.27 1.21
N TRP A 28 -5.52 -4.55 0.39
CA TRP A 28 -5.64 -3.10 0.41
C TRP A 28 -7.11 -2.68 0.41
N LYS A 29 -7.40 -1.64 1.17
CA LYS A 29 -8.66 -0.90 1.10
C LYS A 29 -8.44 0.40 0.36
N VAL A 30 -9.31 0.70 -0.58
CA VAL A 30 -9.33 2.00 -1.25
C VAL A 30 -10.10 2.97 -0.34
N VAL A 31 -9.47 4.10 -0.01
CA VAL A 31 -10.05 5.17 0.82
C VAL A 31 -10.06 6.44 -0.02
N GLU A 32 -11.21 7.10 -0.15
CA GLU A 32 -11.28 8.35 -0.89
C GLU A 32 -10.47 9.46 -0.20
N ALA A 33 -9.63 10.17 -0.97
CA ALA A 33 -8.84 11.31 -0.50
C ALA A 33 -9.40 12.66 -0.99
N GLY A 34 -10.43 12.61 -1.84
CA GLY A 34 -11.00 13.79 -2.51
C GLY A 34 -10.31 14.12 -3.83
N ASN A 35 -10.89 15.04 -4.60
CA ASN A 35 -10.33 15.54 -5.87
C ASN A 35 -9.91 14.44 -6.87
N GLY A 36 -10.65 13.32 -6.90
CA GLY A 36 -10.36 12.17 -7.77
C GLY A 36 -9.15 11.33 -7.37
N HIS A 37 -8.61 11.54 -6.16
CA HIS A 37 -7.52 10.75 -5.60
C HIS A 37 -8.02 9.76 -4.55
N VAL A 38 -7.25 8.69 -4.37
CA VAL A 38 -7.48 7.66 -3.36
C VAL A 38 -6.22 7.39 -2.56
N LYS A 39 -6.38 6.92 -1.33
CA LYS A 39 -5.33 6.30 -0.53
C LYS A 39 -5.53 4.79 -0.54
N LEU A 40 -4.42 4.05 -0.59
CA LEU A 40 -4.43 2.59 -0.44
C LEU A 40 -4.08 2.26 1.01
N GLN A 41 -5.05 1.86 1.83
CA GLN A 41 -4.85 1.51 3.24
C GLN A 41 -4.58 0.01 3.38
N SER A 42 -3.57 -0.38 4.15
CA SER A 42 -3.33 -1.81 4.42
C SER A 42 -4.50 -2.43 5.17
N ALA A 43 -5.03 -3.54 4.66
CA ALA A 43 -6.12 -4.27 5.31
C ALA A 43 -5.68 -4.92 6.64
N LYS A 44 -4.39 -5.28 6.75
CA LYS A 44 -3.79 -5.90 7.94
C LYS A 44 -3.33 -4.89 8.99
N ASN A 45 -3.04 -3.64 8.59
CA ASN A 45 -2.69 -2.55 9.49
C ASN A 45 -3.21 -1.22 8.94
N LYS A 46 -4.32 -0.72 9.50
CA LYS A 46 -5.05 0.45 9.00
C LYS A 46 -4.28 1.77 9.12
N ASP A 47 -3.19 1.80 9.89
CA ASP A 47 -2.39 3.00 10.04
C ASP A 47 -1.38 3.18 8.91
N LEU A 48 -1.19 2.17 8.06
CA LEU A 48 -0.14 2.15 7.03
C LEU A 48 -0.67 2.30 5.60
N TYR A 49 0.05 3.11 4.84
CA TYR A 49 -0.23 3.47 3.46
C TYR A 49 1.03 3.38 2.59
N PRO A 50 0.94 2.88 1.34
CA PRO A 50 1.99 3.02 0.34
C PRO A 50 2.27 4.49 0.09
N THR A 51 3.54 4.85 0.17
CA THR A 51 4.04 6.21 0.06
C THR A 51 5.12 6.26 -1.01
N GLY A 52 4.91 7.08 -2.03
CA GLY A 52 5.87 7.34 -3.10
C GLY A 52 6.66 8.60 -2.82
N ALA A 53 7.98 8.53 -2.84
CA ALA A 53 8.85 9.70 -2.65
C ALA A 53 9.09 10.49 -3.95
N SER A 54 9.06 9.80 -5.09
CA SER A 54 9.20 10.37 -6.44
C SER A 54 8.68 9.37 -7.46
N THR A 55 8.52 9.82 -8.71
CA THR A 55 8.27 8.92 -9.85
C THR A 55 9.34 7.82 -9.92
N ASP A 56 8.93 6.60 -10.23
CA ASP A 56 9.76 5.39 -10.35
C ASP A 56 10.53 4.95 -9.09
N ALA A 57 10.40 5.66 -7.97
CA ALA A 57 10.98 5.22 -6.71
C ALA A 57 10.18 4.06 -6.09
N PRO A 58 10.83 3.15 -5.37
CA PRO A 58 10.13 2.12 -4.61
C PRO A 58 9.14 2.75 -3.61
N LEU A 59 7.93 2.21 -3.58
CA LEU A 59 6.92 2.58 -2.59
C LEU A 59 7.31 2.03 -1.22
N THR A 60 7.10 2.81 -0.16
CA THR A 60 7.31 2.37 1.23
C THR A 60 6.04 2.47 2.04
N LEU A 61 5.86 1.62 3.06
CA LEU A 61 4.75 1.77 4.01
C LEU A 61 5.07 2.82 5.05
N ARG A 62 4.19 3.81 5.22
CA ARG A 62 4.29 4.84 6.24
C ARG A 62 2.93 5.15 6.88
N PRO A 63 2.92 5.75 8.08
CA PRO A 63 1.73 6.37 8.65
C PRO A 63 1.09 7.39 7.72
N ALA A 64 -0.20 7.68 7.92
CA ALA A 64 -0.91 8.68 7.14
C ALA A 64 -0.19 10.05 7.13
N THR A 65 -0.01 10.64 5.95
CA THR A 65 0.48 12.01 5.75
C THR A 65 -0.47 12.78 4.82
N SER A 66 -0.30 14.10 4.77
CA SER A 66 -1.07 15.05 3.95
C SER A 66 -0.22 15.81 2.93
N ASP A 67 1.02 15.35 2.70
CA ASP A 67 1.96 15.95 1.74
C ASP A 67 1.73 15.51 0.27
N GLY A 68 0.65 14.75 0.01
CA GLY A 68 0.31 14.22 -1.31
C GLY A 68 1.06 12.94 -1.72
N SER A 69 2.07 12.50 -0.95
CA SER A 69 2.88 11.31 -1.28
C SER A 69 2.12 9.97 -1.18
N GLN A 70 0.89 10.01 -0.68
CA GLN A 70 0.00 8.86 -0.51
C GLN A 70 -1.27 8.97 -1.36
N ASP A 71 -1.39 10.01 -2.18
CA ASP A 71 -2.58 10.30 -2.97
C ASP A 71 -2.40 9.75 -4.38
N TRP A 72 -3.13 8.68 -4.69
CA TRP A 72 -3.02 7.93 -5.93
C TRP A 72 -4.15 8.29 -6.87
N LYS A 73 -3.82 8.45 -8.16
CA LYS A 73 -4.81 8.52 -9.24
C LYS A 73 -4.95 7.14 -9.88
N LEU A 74 -6.18 6.64 -9.91
CA LEU A 74 -6.48 5.43 -10.68
C LEU A 74 -6.54 5.81 -12.17
N VAL A 75 -5.74 5.12 -12.97
CA VAL A 75 -5.73 5.26 -14.44
C VAL A 75 -6.37 4.01 -15.06
N PRO A 76 -7.22 4.14 -16.09
CA PRO A 76 -7.75 3.01 -16.85
C PRO A 76 -6.68 2.16 -17.53
#